data_AF-A0A1C2GRU6-F1
#
_entry.id   AF-A0A1C2GRU6-F1
#
_cell.length_a   1.000
_cell.length_b   1.000
_cell.length_c   1.000
_cell.angle_alpha   90.00
_cell.angle_beta   90.00
_cell.angle_gamma   90.00
#
_symmetry.space_group_name_H-M   'P 1'
#
loop_
_entity.id
_entity.type
_entity.pdbx_description
1 polymer ?
#
loop_
_entity_poly.entity_id
_entity_poly.type
_entity_poly.pdbx_seq_one_letter_code
_entity_poly.pdbx_strand_id
1 'polypeptide(L)'
;MKKIVLILLLIAAFAVCAGAQDTAKVKRTPQERAARMGKMMEKRLSLTADQSKQINAVLLDRATKEDALKGQKGTKGEKAKVMADADAKIDAILTPDQRKLYAAIKESAKERGRKGETTPPSASTPPPVQ
;
A
#
# COMPACT_ATOMS: atom_id res chain seq x y z
N MET A 1 22.57 31.77 46.33
CA MET A 1 22.15 32.99 45.60
C MET A 1 23.38 33.71 45.07
N LYS A 2 23.38 34.02 43.76
CA LYS A 2 24.27 34.95 43.03
C LYS A 2 25.76 34.74 43.33
N LYS A 3 26.59 34.19 42.44
CA LYS A 3 27.10 34.74 41.16
C LYS A 3 27.67 33.50 40.43
N ILE A 4 27.30 33.12 39.22
CA ILE A 4 27.87 33.61 37.96
C ILE A 4 26.91 33.09 36.87
N VAL A 5 25.98 33.96 36.51
CA VAL A 5 25.03 33.84 35.39
C VAL A 5 25.76 34.32 34.12
N LEU A 6 26.95 33.77 33.83
CA LEU A 6 27.85 34.36 32.82
C LEU A 6 28.66 33.34 31.99
N ILE A 7 28.10 32.13 31.80
CA ILE A 7 28.50 31.19 30.73
C ILE A 7 27.29 30.91 29.82
N LEU A 8 26.39 31.90 29.74
CA LEU A 8 25.15 31.88 28.96
C LEU A 8 25.30 32.50 27.55
N LEU A 9 26.53 32.65 27.03
CA LEU A 9 26.74 33.45 25.81
C LEU A 9 27.78 32.93 24.80
N LEU A 10 28.20 31.68 24.87
CA LEU A 10 29.07 31.07 23.87
C LEU A 10 28.81 29.56 23.93
N ILE A 11 27.89 28.97 23.17
CA ILE A 11 28.09 28.54 21.79
C ILE A 11 26.68 28.29 21.23
N ALA A 12 26.06 29.37 20.75
CA ALA A 12 25.00 29.27 19.74
C ALA A 12 25.71 29.03 18.40
N ALA A 13 26.06 27.77 18.13
CA ALA A 13 26.68 27.40 16.87
C ALA A 13 26.19 26.02 16.44
N PHE A 14 25.47 26.03 15.33
CA PHE A 14 25.15 24.89 14.47
C PHE A 14 24.16 23.86 14.99
N ALA A 15 22.90 24.28 14.87
CA ALA A 15 21.85 23.54 14.17
C ALA A 15 22.18 22.08 13.84
N VAL A 16 21.56 21.19 14.61
CA VAL A 16 21.33 19.78 14.30
C VAL A 16 21.03 19.59 12.81
N CYS A 17 22.05 19.16 12.06
CA CYS A 17 21.88 18.54 10.75
C CYS A 17 22.15 17.05 10.92
N ALA A 18 21.16 16.32 11.43
CA ALA A 18 21.12 14.86 11.38
C ALA A 18 19.67 14.35 11.42
N GLY A 19 18.84 14.94 10.58
CA GLY A 19 17.51 14.43 10.23
C GLY A 19 17.44 14.16 8.72
N ALA A 20 18.49 13.55 8.16
CA ALA A 20 18.47 13.07 6.78
C ALA A 20 17.47 11.91 6.70
N GLN A 21 16.22 12.22 6.35
CA GLN A 21 15.29 11.42 5.55
C GLN A 21 15.33 9.89 5.67
N ASP A 22 15.43 9.32 6.86
CA ASP A 22 15.11 7.91 7.07
C ASP A 22 13.82 7.80 7.87
N THR A 23 12.71 8.27 7.28
CA THR A 23 11.47 7.53 7.46
C THR A 23 11.69 6.18 6.78
N ALA A 24 12.39 5.28 7.47
CA ALA A 24 12.57 3.90 7.06
C ALA A 24 11.19 3.36 6.77
N LYS A 25 10.79 3.35 5.48
CA LYS A 25 9.57 2.71 5.04
C LYS A 25 9.75 1.26 5.46
N VAL A 26 9.09 0.88 6.57
CA VAL A 26 9.11 -0.49 7.10
C VAL A 26 8.96 -1.41 5.90
N LYS A 27 10.04 -2.13 5.55
CA LYS A 27 10.07 -2.99 4.37
C LYS A 27 9.16 -4.17 4.67
N ARG A 28 7.88 -4.01 4.36
CA ARG A 28 6.89 -5.07 4.57
C ARG A 28 7.23 -6.29 3.74
N THR A 29 7.14 -7.46 4.34
CA THR A 29 7.34 -8.72 3.64
C THR A 29 6.26 -8.90 2.56
N PRO A 30 6.53 -9.68 1.50
CA PRO A 30 5.51 -10.05 0.51
C PRO A 30 4.23 -10.61 1.15
N GLN A 31 4.40 -11.43 2.19
CA GLN A 31 3.34 -12.06 2.96
C GLN A 31 2.46 -11.02 3.67
N GLU A 32 3.07 -10.04 4.34
CA GLU A 32 2.32 -8.96 5.00
C GLU A 32 1.56 -8.09 4.00
N ARG A 33 2.16 -7.83 2.83
CA ARG A 33 1.50 -7.09 1.75
C ARG A 33 0.29 -7.86 1.22
N ALA A 34 0.45 -9.14 0.91
CA ALA A 34 -0.63 -10.02 0.47
C ALA A 34 -1.73 -10.10 1.52
N ALA A 35 -1.41 -10.33 2.79
CA ALA A 35 -2.39 -10.45 3.88
C ALA A 35 -3.19 -9.16 4.09
N ARG A 36 -2.55 -7.99 4.01
CA ARG A 36 -3.27 -6.71 4.09
C ARG A 36 -4.25 -6.56 2.94
N MET A 37 -3.79 -6.82 1.71
CA MET A 37 -4.62 -6.65 0.52
C MET A 37 -5.77 -7.65 0.51
N GLY A 38 -5.52 -8.89 0.92
CA GLY A 38 -6.52 -9.92 1.13
C GLY A 38 -7.60 -9.50 2.11
N LYS A 39 -7.23 -9.04 3.31
CA LYS A 39 -8.19 -8.51 4.31
C LYS A 39 -9.03 -7.35 3.80
N MET A 40 -8.46 -6.49 2.95
CA MET A 40 -9.18 -5.38 2.35
C MET A 40 -10.20 -5.87 1.31
N MET A 41 -9.80 -6.82 0.45
CA MET A 41 -10.69 -7.42 -0.55
C MET A 41 -11.80 -8.23 0.10
N GLU A 42 -11.50 -9.02 1.13
CA GLU A 42 -12.48 -9.78 1.92
C GLU A 42 -13.60 -8.88 2.44
N LYS A 43 -13.22 -7.75 3.07
CA LYS A 43 -14.19 -6.79 3.60
C LYS A 43 -14.99 -6.06 2.52
N ARG A 44 -14.35 -5.69 1.41
CA ARG A 44 -14.99 -4.87 0.38
C ARG A 44 -15.86 -5.66 -0.60
N LEU A 45 -15.52 -6.92 -0.82
CA LEU A 45 -16.19 -7.81 -1.77
C LEU A 45 -17.08 -8.85 -1.06
N SER A 46 -17.12 -8.85 0.28
CA SER A 46 -17.84 -9.84 1.07
C SER A 46 -17.51 -11.26 0.62
N LEU A 47 -16.21 -11.57 0.55
CA LEU A 47 -15.72 -12.85 0.03
C LEU A 47 -16.12 -13.99 0.96
N THR A 48 -16.46 -15.15 0.39
CA THR A 48 -16.58 -16.39 1.18
C THR A 48 -15.22 -16.85 1.69
N ALA A 49 -15.19 -17.78 2.65
CA ALA A 49 -13.94 -18.33 3.17
C ALA A 49 -13.09 -18.98 2.05
N ASP A 50 -13.74 -19.70 1.13
CA ASP A 50 -13.06 -20.37 0.01
C ASP A 50 -12.51 -19.36 -1.00
N GLN A 51 -13.31 -18.36 -1.38
CA GLN A 51 -12.86 -17.27 -2.26
C GLN A 51 -11.68 -16.50 -1.63
N SER A 52 -11.76 -16.19 -0.34
CA SER A 52 -10.69 -15.54 0.40
C SER A 52 -9.41 -16.36 0.41
N LYS A 53 -9.50 -17.68 0.59
CA LYS A 53 -8.34 -18.58 0.55
C LYS A 53 -7.69 -18.59 -0.84
N GLN A 54 -8.48 -18.70 -1.90
CA GLN A 54 -7.98 -18.70 -3.28
C GLN A 54 -7.36 -17.35 -3.66
N ILE A 55 -8.02 -16.24 -3.32
CA ILE A 55 -7.52 -14.89 -3.59
C ILE A 55 -6.22 -14.65 -2.81
N ASN A 56 -6.14 -15.01 -1.53
CA ASN A 56 -4.92 -14.86 -0.75
C ASN A 56 -3.72 -15.60 -1.37
N ALA A 57 -3.93 -16.78 -1.96
CA ALA A 57 -2.88 -17.51 -2.68
C ALA A 57 -2.41 -16.73 -3.93
N VAL A 58 -3.34 -16.18 -4.72
CA VAL A 58 -3.02 -15.32 -5.88
C VAL A 58 -2.25 -14.07 -5.44
N LEU A 59 -2.66 -13.44 -4.34
CA LEU A 59 -2.00 -12.24 -3.82
C LEU A 59 -0.59 -12.53 -3.30
N LEU A 60 -0.37 -13.70 -2.69
CA LEU A 60 0.95 -14.12 -2.25
C LEU A 60 1.88 -14.38 -3.43
N ASP A 61 1.40 -15.08 -4.45
CA ASP A 61 2.15 -15.32 -5.69
C ASP A 61 2.54 -14.00 -6.36
N ARG A 62 1.58 -13.08 -6.52
CA ARG A 62 1.81 -11.72 -7.01
C ARG A 62 2.87 -10.99 -6.20
N ALA A 63 2.71 -10.93 -4.88
CA ALA A 63 3.62 -10.21 -4.00
C ALA A 63 5.05 -10.79 -4.05
N THR A 64 5.17 -12.11 -4.20
CA THR A 64 6.46 -12.82 -4.32
C THR A 64 7.14 -12.49 -5.65
N LYS A 65 6.41 -12.54 -6.77
CA LYS A 65 6.91 -12.15 -8.09
C LYS A 65 7.32 -10.68 -8.15
N GLU A 66 6.53 -9.78 -7.55
CA GLU A 66 6.88 -8.37 -7.45
C GLU A 66 8.16 -8.13 -6.64
N ASP A 67 8.35 -8.89 -5.55
CA ASP A 67 9.53 -8.78 -4.70
C ASP A 67 10.80 -9.27 -5.41
N ALA A 68 10.70 -10.34 -6.18
CA ALA A 68 11.79 -10.82 -7.04
C ALA A 68 12.23 -9.75 -8.07
N LEU A 69 11.30 -8.94 -8.57
CA LEU A 69 11.55 -7.84 -9.53
C LEU A 69 12.01 -6.54 -8.86
N LYS A 70 12.17 -6.52 -7.53
CA LYS A 70 12.58 -5.33 -6.77
C LYS A 70 14.07 -5.07 -6.96
N GLY A 71 14.44 -3.79 -7.13
CA GLY A 71 15.84 -3.39 -7.37
C GLY A 71 16.34 -3.61 -8.80
N GLN A 72 15.63 -4.38 -9.62
CA GLN A 72 15.96 -4.58 -11.03
C GLN A 72 15.52 -3.37 -11.88
N LYS A 73 16.38 -2.94 -12.81
CA LYS A 73 16.06 -1.89 -13.80
C LYS A 73 15.23 -2.48 -14.94
N GLY A 74 14.38 -1.67 -15.57
CA GLY A 74 13.59 -2.08 -16.73
C GLY A 74 12.36 -2.95 -16.46
N THR A 75 12.13 -3.41 -15.22
CA THR A 75 11.05 -4.37 -14.88
C THR A 75 9.63 -3.80 -14.84
N LYS A 76 9.39 -2.63 -15.45
CA LYS A 76 8.04 -2.02 -15.47
C LYS A 76 7.05 -2.91 -16.22
N GLY A 77 7.47 -3.49 -17.34
CA GLY A 77 6.64 -4.39 -18.14
C GLY A 77 6.31 -5.68 -17.41
N GLU A 78 7.31 -6.33 -16.80
CA GLU A 78 7.13 -7.55 -16.00
C GLU A 78 6.22 -7.31 -14.81
N LYS A 79 6.39 -6.18 -14.10
CA LYS A 79 5.48 -5.82 -13.01
C LYS A 79 4.06 -5.68 -13.51
N ALA A 80 3.83 -4.98 -14.63
CA ALA A 80 2.50 -4.86 -15.22
C ALA A 80 1.90 -6.22 -15.60
N LYS A 81 2.69 -7.14 -16.14
CA LYS A 81 2.26 -8.52 -16.43
C LYS A 81 1.87 -9.29 -15.17
N VAL A 82 2.67 -9.19 -14.10
CA VAL A 82 2.37 -9.82 -12.80
C VAL A 82 1.07 -9.28 -12.21
N MET A 83 0.82 -7.97 -12.33
CA MET A 83 -0.46 -7.37 -11.92
C MET A 83 -1.62 -7.92 -12.73
N ALA A 84 -1.51 -7.93 -14.07
CA ALA A 84 -2.57 -8.36 -14.97
C ALA A 84 -2.92 -9.85 -14.79
N ASP A 85 -1.91 -10.71 -14.61
CA ASP A 85 -2.09 -12.14 -14.33
C ASP A 85 -2.84 -12.36 -13.01
N ALA A 86 -2.47 -11.64 -11.95
CA ALA A 86 -3.15 -11.72 -10.67
C ALA A 86 -4.60 -11.23 -10.76
N ASP A 87 -4.84 -10.12 -11.45
CA ASP A 87 -6.18 -9.56 -11.65
C ASP A 87 -7.09 -10.54 -12.41
N ALA A 88 -6.58 -11.18 -13.47
CA ALA A 88 -7.34 -12.18 -14.22
C ALA A 88 -7.72 -13.40 -13.37
N LYS A 89 -6.79 -13.88 -12.54
CA LYS A 89 -7.04 -14.99 -11.60
C LYS A 89 -8.06 -14.62 -10.54
N ILE A 90 -8.01 -13.39 -10.02
CA ILE A 90 -9.01 -12.88 -9.07
C ILE A 90 -10.37 -12.81 -9.74
N ASP A 91 -10.48 -12.22 -10.94
CA ASP A 91 -11.75 -12.07 -11.66
C ASP A 91 -12.44 -13.43 -11.93
N ALA A 92 -11.66 -14.51 -12.11
CA ALA A 92 -12.17 -15.87 -12.27
C ALA A 92 -12.76 -16.47 -10.98
N ILE A 93 -12.32 -16.02 -9.80
CA ILE A 93 -12.80 -16.49 -8.48
C ILE A 93 -14.06 -15.73 -8.03
N LEU A 94 -14.19 -14.46 -8.45
CA LEU A 94 -15.27 -13.57 -8.04
C LEU A 94 -16.60 -13.90 -8.76
N THR A 95 -17.71 -13.64 -8.07
CA THR A 95 -19.05 -13.64 -8.70
C THR A 95 -19.23 -12.41 -9.60
N PRO A 96 -20.25 -12.38 -10.49
CA PRO A 96 -20.51 -11.20 -11.34
C PRO A 96 -20.65 -9.89 -10.57
N ASP A 97 -21.33 -9.90 -9.42
CA ASP A 97 -21.52 -8.68 -8.63
C ASP A 97 -20.26 -8.27 -7.87
N GLN A 98 -19.50 -9.24 -7.36
CA GLN A 98 -18.19 -8.96 -6.76
C GLN A 98 -17.19 -8.40 -7.79
N ARG A 99 -17.23 -8.86 -9.05
CA ARG A 99 -16.41 -8.30 -10.13
C ARG A 99 -16.70 -6.82 -10.38
N LYS A 100 -17.97 -6.39 -10.31
CA LYS A 100 -18.32 -4.96 -10.44
C LYS A 100 -17.69 -4.13 -9.33
N LEU A 101 -17.77 -4.60 -8.08
CA LEU A 101 -17.14 -3.93 -6.93
C LEU A 101 -15.61 -3.91 -7.07
N TYR A 102 -15.02 -5.01 -7.53
CA TYR A 102 -13.58 -5.09 -7.75
C TYR A 102 -13.10 -4.15 -8.86
N ALA A 103 -13.83 -4.04 -9.97
CA ALA A 103 -13.55 -3.06 -11.02
C ALA A 103 -13.58 -1.62 -10.49
N ALA A 104 -14.59 -1.27 -9.67
CA ALA A 104 -14.66 0.04 -9.04
C ALA A 104 -13.47 0.33 -8.11
N ILE A 105 -13.01 -0.68 -7.36
CA ILE A 105 -11.80 -0.57 -6.53
C ILE A 105 -10.56 -0.30 -7.40
N LYS A 106 -10.40 -1.03 -8.52
CA LYS A 106 -9.28 -0.85 -9.46
C LYS A 106 -9.26 0.55 -10.06
N GLU A 107 -10.40 1.04 -10.54
CA GLU A 107 -10.50 2.39 -11.10
C GLU A 107 -10.19 3.47 -10.06
N SER A 108 -10.71 3.35 -8.85
CA SER A 108 -10.38 4.30 -7.76
C SER A 108 -8.89 4.30 -7.40
N ALA A 109 -8.20 3.16 -7.52
CA ALA A 109 -6.76 3.06 -7.29
C ALA A 109 -5.97 3.75 -8.41
N LYS A 110 -6.41 3.56 -9.67
CA LYS A 110 -5.82 4.21 -10.85
C LYS A 110 -5.98 5.72 -10.81
N GLU A 111 -7.17 6.21 -10.43
CA GLU A 111 -7.45 7.64 -10.33
C GLU A 111 -6.57 8.32 -9.27
N ARG A 112 -6.44 7.71 -8.08
CA ARG A 112 -5.53 8.21 -7.03
C ARG A 112 -4.07 8.23 -7.49
N GLY A 113 -3.65 7.20 -8.23
CA GLY A 113 -2.32 7.17 -8.86
C GLY A 113 -2.11 8.32 -9.85
N ARG A 114 -3.16 8.74 -10.56
CA ARG A 114 -3.12 9.87 -11.51
C ARG A 114 -3.15 11.23 -10.82
N LYS A 115 -3.86 11.36 -9.69
CA LYS A 115 -3.95 12.58 -8.88
C LYS A 115 -2.77 12.75 -7.90
N GLY A 116 -1.93 11.73 -7.73
CA GLY A 116 -0.79 11.77 -6.79
C GLY A 116 -1.18 11.65 -5.31
N GLU A 117 -2.43 11.29 -5.01
CA GLU A 117 -2.95 11.20 -3.65
C GLU A 117 -2.58 9.86 -3.00
N THR A 118 -1.71 9.89 -1.98
CA THR A 118 -1.22 8.69 -1.27
C THR A 118 -2.04 8.30 -0.03
N THR A 119 -3.22 8.88 0.18
CA THR A 119 -4.08 8.59 1.34
C THR A 119 -4.81 7.24 1.16
N PRO A 120 -4.76 6.34 2.17
CA PRO A 120 -5.58 5.14 2.17
C PRO A 120 -7.06 5.53 2.36
N PRO A 121 -8.02 4.81 1.77
CA PRO A 121 -9.43 5.07 2.03
C PRO A 121 -9.72 4.79 3.50
N SER A 122 -9.98 5.86 4.25
CA SER A 122 -10.61 5.77 5.56
C SER A 122 -11.96 5.07 5.37
N ALA A 123 -12.24 4.05 6.16
CA ALA A 123 -13.41 3.20 6.03
C ALA A 123 -14.73 3.87 6.46
N SER A 124 -14.88 5.19 6.28
CA SER A 124 -15.97 5.96 6.90
C SER A 124 -16.44 7.17 6.09
N THR A 125 -16.73 7.01 4.81
CA THR A 125 -17.59 8.00 4.14
C THR A 125 -18.53 7.27 3.18
N PRO A 126 -19.82 7.09 3.55
CA PRO A 126 -20.83 6.69 2.57
C PRO A 126 -20.94 7.77 1.48
N PRO A 127 -21.42 7.42 0.27
CA PRO A 127 -21.58 8.39 -0.82
C PRO A 127 -22.46 9.55 -0.34
N PRO A 128 -22.18 10.80 -0.78
CA PRO A 128 -23.06 11.91 -0.47
C PRO A 128 -24.44 11.59 -1.05
N VAL A 129 -25.42 11.44 -0.16
CA VAL A 129 -26.83 11.45 -0.54
C VAL A 129 -27.15 12.93 -0.79
N GLN A 130 -27.25 13.25 -2.08
CA GLN A 130 -27.77 14.48 -2.70
C GLN A 130 -27.37 15.82 -2.06
#